data_AF-A0A7V8YKD5-F1
#
_entry.id   AF-A0A7V8YKD5-F1
#
_cell.length_a   1.000
_cell.length_b   1.000
_cell.length_c   1.000
_cell.angle_alpha   90.00
_cell.angle_beta   90.00
_cell.angle_gamma   90.00
#
_symmetry.space_group_name_H-M   'P 1'
#
loop_
_entity.id
_entity.type
_entity.pdbx_description
1 polymer ?
#
loop_
_entity_poly.entity_id
_entity_poly.type
_entity_poly.pdbx_seq_one_letter_code
_entity_poly.pdbx_strand_id
1 'polypeptide(L)'
;MTTNHGAQADGTPITDVSVEAMADEAERGYDVEEILRRRSPGRPAMGSAASSVESVRLDPELKRDLLLRAAAEHTSVSEIIRNAVRQYLRAS
;
A
#
# COMPACT_ATOMS: atom_id res chain seq x y z
N MET A 1 -13.93 20.25 30.75
CA MET A 1 -12.60 19.59 30.69
C MET A 1 -12.62 18.75 29.44
N THR A 2 -11.74 19.01 28.48
CA THR A 2 -11.74 18.27 27.21
C THR A 2 -10.96 16.99 27.41
N THR A 3 -11.63 15.85 27.27
CA THR A 3 -11.00 14.53 27.37
C THR A 3 -10.16 14.30 26.12
N ASN A 4 -8.93 13.81 26.31
CA ASN A 4 -8.04 13.44 25.22
C ASN A 4 -8.17 11.94 24.96
N HIS A 5 -8.51 11.57 23.72
CA HIS A 5 -8.78 10.20 23.28
C HIS A 5 -7.62 9.59 22.46
N GLY A 6 -6.49 10.29 22.34
CA GLY A 6 -5.32 9.84 21.58
C GLY A 6 -4.77 10.93 20.65
N ALA A 7 -3.99 10.54 19.66
CA ALA A 7 -3.44 11.46 18.66
C ALA A 7 -3.62 10.90 17.25
N GLN A 8 -3.82 11.79 16.27
CA GLN A 8 -3.83 11.48 14.85
C GLN A 8 -2.41 11.14 14.36
N ALA A 9 -2.30 10.67 13.12
CA ALA A 9 -1.02 10.29 12.52
C ALA A 9 0.01 11.44 12.45
N ASP A 10 -0.47 12.69 12.44
CA ASP A 10 0.36 13.91 12.47
C ASP A 10 0.66 14.41 13.89
N GLY A 11 0.19 13.70 14.93
CA GLY A 11 0.36 14.06 16.34
C GLY A 11 -0.73 14.97 16.90
N THR A 12 -1.73 15.38 16.10
CA THR A 12 -2.84 16.21 16.56
C THR A 12 -3.69 15.48 17.61
N PRO A 13 -3.91 16.04 18.82
CA PRO A 13 -4.73 15.40 19.85
C PRO A 13 -6.19 15.21 19.41
N ILE A 14 -6.75 14.04 19.72
CA ILE A 14 -8.16 13.73 19.48
C ILE A 14 -8.95 14.19 20.70
N THR A 15 -9.78 15.21 20.52
CA THR A 15 -10.61 15.80 21.58
C THR A 15 -12.05 15.32 21.50
N ASP A 16 -12.85 15.54 22.56
CA ASP A 16 -14.30 15.29 22.52
C ASP A 16 -14.98 15.97 21.31
N VAL A 17 -14.56 17.20 20.99
CA VAL A 17 -15.08 17.94 19.81
C VAL A 17 -14.69 17.25 18.50
N SER A 18 -13.47 16.71 18.43
CA SER A 18 -13.02 15.94 17.26
C SER A 18 -13.83 14.65 17.10
N VAL A 19 -14.14 13.98 18.21
CA VAL A 19 -14.95 12.75 18.21
C VAL A 19 -16.37 13.03 17.74
N GLU A 20 -17.00 14.08 18.26
CA GLU A 20 -18.35 14.48 17.84
C GLU A 20 -18.40 14.84 16.34
N ALA A 21 -17.43 15.62 15.87
CA ALA A 21 -17.35 15.97 14.45
C ALA A 21 -17.16 14.75 13.54
N MET A 22 -16.38 13.76 13.98
CA MET A 22 -16.20 12.49 13.27
C MET A 22 -17.47 11.62 13.31
N ALA A 23 -18.21 11.63 14.42
CA ALA A 23 -19.50 10.94 14.52
C ALA A 23 -20.54 11.56 13.57
N ASP A 24 -20.67 12.89 13.58
CA ASP A 24 -21.56 13.62 12.66
C ASP A 24 -21.20 13.34 11.20
N GLU A 25 -19.91 13.25 10.87
CA GLU A 25 -19.44 12.87 9.52
C GLU A 25 -19.86 11.46 9.13
N ALA A 26 -19.70 10.51 10.03
CA ALA A 26 -20.12 9.13 9.79
C ALA A 26 -21.64 9.01 9.60
N GLU A 27 -22.43 9.74 10.39
CA GLU A 27 -23.90 9.76 10.30
C GLU A 27 -24.43 10.43 9.04
N ARG A 28 -23.80 11.54 8.60
CA ARG A 28 -24.11 12.15 7.29
C ARG A 28 -23.87 11.19 6.13
N GLY A 29 -22.89 10.29 6.28
CA GLY A 29 -22.46 9.37 5.24
C GLY A 29 -21.70 10.06 4.11
N TYR A 30 -21.16 9.26 3.19
CA TYR A 30 -20.42 9.75 2.03
C TYR A 30 -21.21 9.52 0.74
N ASP A 31 -21.07 10.45 -0.22
CA ASP A 31 -21.58 10.25 -1.58
C ASP A 31 -20.79 9.13 -2.28
N VAL A 32 -21.39 7.95 -2.35
CA VAL A 32 -20.82 6.77 -2.97
C VAL A 32 -20.54 7.00 -4.46
N GLU A 33 -21.38 7.76 -5.17
CA GLU A 33 -21.16 8.04 -6.58
C GLU A 33 -19.97 8.97 -6.79
N GLU A 34 -19.78 9.98 -5.94
CA GLU A 34 -18.58 10.83 -5.98
C GLU A 34 -17.31 10.00 -5.75
N ILE A 35 -17.33 9.13 -4.74
CA ILE A 35 -16.19 8.26 -4.43
C ILE A 35 -15.85 7.33 -5.60
N LEU A 36 -16.87 6.73 -6.23
CA LEU A 36 -16.69 5.86 -7.38
C LEU A 36 -16.21 6.63 -8.61
N ARG A 37 -16.66 7.87 -8.83
CA ARG A 37 -16.16 8.73 -9.92
C ARG A 37 -14.70 9.12 -9.74
N ARG A 38 -14.25 9.36 -8.50
CA ARG A 38 -12.87 9.77 -8.20
C ARG A 38 -11.88 8.61 -8.24
N ARG A 39 -12.34 7.38 -8.07
CA ARG A 39 -11.50 6.19 -8.16
C ARG A 39 -11.58 5.62 -9.58
N SER A 40 -10.45 5.59 -10.29
CA SER A 40 -10.33 4.65 -11.43
C SER A 40 -10.71 3.24 -10.95
N PRO A 41 -11.58 2.51 -11.65
CA PRO A 41 -12.04 1.21 -11.19
C PRO A 41 -10.86 0.24 -11.07
N GLY A 42 -10.64 -0.27 -9.86
CA GLY A 42 -9.69 -1.33 -9.58
C GLY A 42 -8.33 -0.88 -9.04
N ARG A 43 -7.44 -1.87 -8.83
CA ARG A 43 -6.07 -1.64 -8.40
C ARG A 43 -5.29 -0.97 -9.55
N PRO A 44 -4.49 0.07 -9.27
CA PRO A 44 -3.62 0.67 -10.28
C PRO A 44 -2.82 -0.39 -11.04
N ALA A 45 -2.80 -0.28 -12.37
CA ALA A 45 -1.98 -1.12 -13.23
C ALA A 45 -0.49 -0.94 -12.87
N MET A 46 0.31 -2.01 -12.90
CA MET A 46 1.77 -1.87 -12.94
C MET A 46 2.22 -1.90 -14.40
N GLY A 47 2.44 -0.72 -14.99
CA GLY A 47 2.79 -0.56 -16.40
C GLY A 47 1.56 -0.26 -17.27
N SER A 48 1.51 -0.84 -18.47
CA SER A 48 0.46 -0.57 -19.46
C SER A 48 -0.87 -1.31 -19.20
N ALA A 49 -0.89 -2.29 -18.31
CA ALA A 49 -2.06 -3.11 -18.00
C ALA A 49 -1.99 -3.71 -16.58
N ALA A 50 -3.05 -4.39 -16.16
CA ALA A 50 -3.07 -5.17 -14.93
C ALA A 50 -1.95 -6.24 -14.96
N SER A 51 -1.25 -6.39 -13.83
CA SER A 51 -0.17 -7.38 -13.72
C SER A 51 -0.72 -8.79 -13.55
N SER A 52 -0.14 -9.77 -14.24
CA SER A 52 -0.36 -11.19 -13.96
C SER A 52 0.56 -11.66 -12.82
N VAL A 53 0.16 -12.75 -12.16
CA VAL A 53 0.97 -13.42 -11.14
C VAL A 53 1.49 -14.73 -11.72
N GLU A 54 2.80 -14.81 -11.90
CA GLU A 54 3.46 -16.03 -12.38
C GLU A 54 4.06 -16.80 -11.19
N SER A 55 3.79 -18.10 -11.10
CA SER A 55 4.34 -18.96 -10.05
C SER A 55 5.73 -19.48 -10.43
N VAL A 56 6.74 -19.18 -9.62
CA VAL A 56 8.13 -19.64 -9.83
C VAL A 56 8.59 -20.44 -8.61
N ARG A 57 9.21 -21.60 -8.84
CA ARG A 57 9.85 -22.40 -7.79
C ARG A 57 11.26 -21.86 -7.56
N LEU A 58 11.54 -21.47 -6.32
CA LEU A 58 12.86 -21.03 -5.86
C LEU A 58 13.36 -22.07 -4.87
N ASP A 59 14.63 -22.42 -4.97
CA ASP A 59 15.28 -23.19 -3.92
C ASP A 59 15.35 -22.35 -2.61
N PRO A 60 15.47 -23.00 -1.45
CA PRO A 60 15.45 -22.29 -0.17
C PRO A 60 16.57 -21.26 0.01
N GLU A 61 17.74 -21.50 -0.58
CA GLU A 61 18.90 -20.61 -0.46
C GLU A 61 18.67 -19.33 -1.26
N LEU A 62 18.21 -19.46 -2.50
CA LEU A 62 17.85 -18.31 -3.34
C LEU A 62 16.72 -17.49 -2.71
N LYS A 63 15.71 -18.15 -2.13
CA LYS A 63 14.64 -17.44 -1.41
C LYS A 63 15.19 -16.65 -0.21
N ARG A 64 16.10 -17.24 0.56
CA ARG A 64 16.75 -16.56 1.70
C ARG A 64 17.53 -15.34 1.22
N ASP A 65 18.32 -15.49 0.18
CA ASP A 65 19.18 -14.42 -0.32
C ASP A 65 18.36 -13.26 -0.90
N LEU A 66 17.22 -13.55 -1.56
CA LEU A 66 16.24 -12.53 -1.96
C LEU A 66 15.65 -11.77 -0.77
N LEU A 67 15.31 -12.46 0.32
CA LEU A 67 14.77 -11.83 1.52
C LEU A 67 15.81 -10.91 2.19
N LEU A 68 17.05 -11.38 2.30
CA LEU A 68 18.16 -10.57 2.84
C LEU A 68 18.40 -9.32 2.00
N ARG A 69 18.38 -9.47 0.67
CA ARG A 69 18.56 -8.33 -0.23
C ARG A 69 17.43 -7.32 -0.14
N ALA A 70 16.18 -7.80 -0.14
CA ALA A 70 15.00 -6.96 0.02
C ALA A 70 15.03 -6.16 1.32
N ALA A 71 15.45 -6.79 2.43
CA ALA A 71 15.61 -6.12 3.72
C ALA A 71 16.71 -5.05 3.69
N ALA A 72 17.87 -5.36 3.08
CA ALA A 72 18.98 -4.42 2.97
C ALA A 72 18.66 -3.21 2.07
N GLU A 73 17.85 -3.40 1.02
CA GLU A 73 17.43 -2.33 0.10
C GLU A 73 16.13 -1.62 0.53
N HIS A 74 15.53 -2.00 1.66
CA HIS A 74 14.23 -1.49 2.11
C HIS A 74 13.14 -1.58 1.02
N THR A 75 13.13 -2.68 0.27
CA THR A 75 12.20 -2.92 -0.84
C THR A 75 11.53 -4.27 -0.72
N SER A 76 10.61 -4.57 -1.63
CA SER A 76 9.92 -5.87 -1.67
C SER A 76 10.70 -6.92 -2.47
N VAL A 77 10.55 -8.19 -2.09
CA VAL A 77 11.10 -9.33 -2.85
C VAL A 77 10.64 -9.30 -4.30
N SER A 78 9.36 -8.97 -4.55
CA SER A 78 8.83 -8.85 -5.91
C SER A 78 9.52 -7.75 -6.73
N GLU A 79 9.95 -6.65 -6.11
CA GLU A 79 10.69 -5.60 -6.82
C GLU A 79 12.11 -6.06 -7.17
N ILE A 80 12.79 -6.75 -6.26
CA ILE A 80 14.10 -7.37 -6.55
C ILE A 80 13.98 -8.34 -7.73
N ILE A 81 12.98 -9.23 -7.72
CA ILE A 81 12.74 -10.19 -8.81
C ILE A 81 12.47 -9.46 -10.13
N ARG A 82 11.57 -8.46 -10.14
CA ARG A 82 11.28 -7.68 -11.36
C ARG A 82 12.53 -6.99 -11.90
N ASN A 83 13.36 -6.41 -11.03
CA ASN A 83 14.60 -5.76 -11.44
C ASN A 83 15.60 -6.75 -12.02
N ALA A 84 15.77 -7.93 -11.40
CA ALA A 84 16.63 -8.98 -11.93
C ALA A 84 16.19 -9.42 -13.34
N VAL A 85 14.88 -9.66 -13.54
CA VAL A 85 14.33 -10.04 -14.86
C VAL A 85 14.55 -8.93 -15.90
N ARG A 86 14.29 -7.66 -15.54
CA ARG A 86 14.55 -6.52 -16.44
C ARG A 86 16.02 -6.41 -16.82
N GLN A 87 16.94 -6.60 -15.88
CA GLN A 87 18.38 -6.54 -16.13
C GLN A 87 18.83 -7.69 -17.03
N TYR A 88 18.37 -8.90 -16.76
CA TYR A 88 18.66 -10.08 -17.59
C TYR A 88 18.21 -9.88 -19.04
N LEU A 89 16.99 -9.38 -19.26
CA LEU A 89 16.45 -9.12 -20.61
C LEU A 89 17.14 -7.96 -21.34
N ARG A 90 17.77 -7.02 -20.63
CA ARG A 90 18.56 -5.92 -21.24
C ARG A 90 19.97 -6.34 -21.61
N ALA A 91 20.53 -7.30 -20.89
CA ALA A 91 21.88 -7.83 -21.11
C ALA A 91 21.92 -8.96 -22.16
N SER A 92 20.75 -9.46 -22.56
CA SER A 92 20.55 -10.48 -23.60
C SER A 92 20.31 -9.82 -24.96
#